data_AF-A0A0X8X3F5-F1
#
_entry.id   AF-A0A0X8X3F5-F1
#
_cell.length_a   1.000
_cell.length_b   1.000
_cell.length_c   1.000
_cell.angle_alpha   90.00
_cell.angle_beta   90.00
_cell.angle_gamma   90.00
#
_symmetry.space_group_name_H-M   'P 1'
#
loop_
_entity.id
_entity.type
_entity.pdbx_description
1 polymer ?
#
loop_
_entity_poly.entity_id
_entity_poly.type
_entity_poly.pdbx_seq_one_letter_code
_entity_poly.pdbx_strand_id
1 'polypeptide(L)'
;MNIKFRLILMNFMQFFIWGAWLITIGAYWFQNKHWSGAQFGAIFSTMGISAIFMPALTGIIADRYINAEKLYGTMHILGALTLFCIPLVTNPTTFFGSYCLI
;
A
#
# COMPACT_ATOMS: atom_id res chain seq x y z
N MET A 1 2.45 11.67 -27.55
CA MET A 1 1.71 12.02 -26.32
C MET A 1 2.47 13.08 -25.55
N ASN A 2 1.79 14.13 -25.07
CA ASN A 2 2.40 15.19 -24.25
C ASN A 2 2.82 14.62 -22.88
N ILE A 3 4.05 14.90 -22.45
CA ILE A 3 4.60 14.44 -21.17
C ILE A 3 3.74 14.91 -19.97
N LYS A 4 3.16 16.11 -20.04
CA LYS A 4 2.24 16.62 -19.02
C LYS A 4 1.06 15.68 -18.81
N PHE A 5 0.44 15.23 -19.89
CA PHE A 5 -0.72 14.34 -19.81
C PHE A 5 -0.35 12.97 -19.22
N ARG A 6 0.82 12.42 -19.58
CA ARG A 6 1.32 11.17 -19.00
C ARG A 6 1.53 11.27 -17.49
N LEU A 7 2.11 12.37 -17.01
CA LEU A 7 2.34 12.59 -15.58
C LEU A 7 1.04 12.84 -14.81
N ILE A 8 0.08 13.58 -15.39
CA ILE A 8 -1.26 13.77 -14.80
C ILE A 8 -1.95 12.42 -14.61
N LEU A 9 -1.96 11.58 -15.65
CA LEU A 9 -2.60 10.27 -15.57
C LEU A 9 -1.91 9.37 -14.54
N MET A 10 -0.58 9.34 -14.51
CA MET A 10 0.20 8.57 -13.53
C MET A 10 -0.14 8.99 -12.09
N ASN A 11 -0.15 10.29 -11.83
CA ASN A 11 -0.43 10.84 -10.50
C ASN A 11 -1.89 10.58 -10.08
N PHE A 12 -2.84 10.73 -11.02
CA PHE A 12 -4.24 10.36 -10.79
C PHE A 12 -4.38 8.88 -10.42
N MET A 13 -3.75 7.97 -11.19
CA MET A 13 -3.80 6.53 -10.91
C MET A 13 -3.20 6.20 -9.54
N GLN A 14 -2.16 6.91 -9.11
CA GLN A 14 -1.56 6.74 -7.80
C GLN A 14 -2.56 6.96 -6.66
N PHE A 15 -3.21 8.13 -6.67
CA PHE A 15 -4.18 8.50 -5.64
C PHE A 15 -5.48 7.70 -5.77
N PHE A 16 -5.86 7.31 -6.99
CA PHE A 16 -7.00 6.44 -7.22
C PHE A 16 -6.83 5.08 -6.54
N ILE A 17 -5.68 4.43 -6.69
CA ILE A 17 -5.40 3.15 -6.02
C ILE A 17 -5.54 3.34 -4.52
N TRP A 18 -4.89 4.35 -3.95
CA TRP A 18 -4.97 4.67 -2.50
C TRP A 18 -6.41 4.82 -2.00
N GLY A 19 -7.24 5.58 -2.72
CA GLY A 19 -8.64 5.76 -2.34
C GLY A 19 -9.46 4.48 -2.46
N ALA A 20 -9.20 3.67 -3.49
CA ALA A 20 -9.96 2.45 -3.75
C ALA A 20 -9.76 1.39 -2.67
N TRP A 21 -8.51 1.09 -2.28
CA TRP A 21 -8.26 -0.02 -1.35
C TRP A 21 -8.50 0.36 0.13
N LEU A 22 -8.19 1.60 0.53
CA LEU A 22 -8.27 2.02 1.94
C LEU A 22 -9.71 1.96 2.48
N ILE A 23 -10.69 2.37 1.67
CA ILE A 23 -12.11 2.32 2.03
C ILE A 23 -12.60 0.86 2.03
N THR A 24 -12.22 0.07 1.03
CA THR A 24 -12.64 -1.34 0.91
C THR A 24 -12.13 -2.18 2.07
N ILE A 25 -10.90 -1.98 2.53
CA ILE A 25 -10.38 -2.73 3.68
C ILE A 25 -11.10 -2.33 4.96
N GLY A 26 -11.38 -1.04 5.17
CA GLY A 26 -12.20 -0.59 6.30
C GLY A 26 -13.55 -1.30 6.32
N ALA A 27 -14.26 -1.30 5.19
CA ALA A 27 -15.53 -2.00 5.06
C ALA A 27 -15.38 -3.52 5.30
N TYR A 28 -14.38 -4.18 4.69
CA TYR A 28 -14.14 -5.62 4.87
C TYR A 28 -13.85 -5.99 6.33
N TRP A 29 -13.06 -5.18 7.03
CA TRP A 29 -12.70 -5.39 8.42
C TRP A 29 -13.92 -5.35 9.34
N PHE A 30 -14.73 -4.28 9.24
CA PHE A 30 -15.87 -4.06 10.13
C PHE A 30 -17.10 -4.90 9.75
N GLN A 31 -17.34 -5.14 8.45
CA GLN A 31 -18.56 -5.80 7.97
C GLN A 31 -18.43 -7.31 7.79
N ASN A 32 -17.24 -7.85 7.44
CA ASN A 32 -17.06 -9.29 7.23
C ASN A 32 -16.34 -9.99 8.39
N LYS A 33 -15.28 -9.37 8.93
CA LYS A 33 -14.46 -10.01 9.97
C LYS A 33 -14.90 -9.67 11.41
N HIS A 34 -15.58 -8.53 11.60
CA HIS A 34 -16.02 -8.03 12.91
C HIS A 34 -14.92 -7.98 13.97
N TRP A 35 -13.68 -7.73 13.55
CA TRP A 35 -12.53 -7.66 14.45
C TRP A 35 -12.46 -6.33 15.19
N SER A 36 -11.74 -6.31 16.31
CA SER A 36 -11.61 -5.16 17.21
C SER A 36 -11.08 -3.90 16.49
N GLY A 37 -11.67 -2.74 16.78
CA GLY A 37 -11.18 -1.45 16.30
C GLY A 37 -9.77 -1.10 16.80
N ALA A 38 -9.33 -1.66 17.93
CA ALA A 38 -7.97 -1.48 18.43
C ALA A 38 -6.94 -2.19 17.53
N GLN A 39 -7.29 -3.37 16.99
CA GLN A 39 -6.46 -4.09 16.03
C GLN A 39 -6.43 -3.39 14.67
N PHE A 40 -7.57 -2.83 14.24
CA PHE A 40 -7.63 -1.98 13.05
C PHE A 40 -6.70 -0.77 13.17
N GLY A 41 -6.77 -0.04 14.30
CA GLY A 41 -5.91 1.11 14.56
C GLY A 41 -4.43 0.74 14.60
N ALA A 42 -4.08 -0.43 15.16
CA ALA A 42 -2.71 -0.92 15.16
C ALA A 42 -2.19 -1.23 13.74
N ILE A 43 -3.03 -1.73 12.84
CA ILE A 43 -2.65 -1.96 11.43
C ILE A 43 -2.50 -0.62 10.69
N PHE A 44 -3.41 0.32 10.92
CA PHE A 44 -3.29 1.65 10.29
C PHE A 44 -2.09 2.45 10.82
N SER A 45 -1.64 2.20 12.05
CA SER A 45 -0.45 2.88 12.58
C SER A 45 0.84 2.40 11.92
N THR A 46 0.92 1.17 11.41
CA THR A 46 2.10 0.71 10.65
C THR A 46 2.26 1.49 9.34
N MET A 47 1.15 1.93 8.71
CA MET A 47 1.22 2.83 7.55
C MET A 47 1.83 4.18 7.94
N GLY A 48 1.46 4.73 9.09
CA GLY A 48 2.02 5.98 9.60
C GLY A 48 3.51 5.88 9.89
N ILE A 49 3.96 4.77 10.48
CA ILE A 49 5.38 4.49 10.70
C ILE A 49 6.11 4.33 9.35
N SER A 50 5.55 3.52 8.43
CA SER A 50 6.11 3.29 7.10
C SER A 50 6.30 4.60 6.32
N ALA A 51 5.33 5.52 6.41
CA ALA A 51 5.41 6.83 5.75
C ALA A 51 6.59 7.70 6.22
N ILE A 52 7.10 7.49 7.44
CA ILE A 52 8.28 8.22 7.96
C ILE A 52 9.58 7.63 7.38
N PHE A 53 9.68 6.30 7.30
CA PHE A 53 10.94 5.62 6.96
C PHE A 53 11.08 5.28 5.47
N MET A 54 9.99 4.90 4.79
CA MET A 54 10.05 4.43 3.40
C MET A 54 10.53 5.48 2.39
N PRO A 55 10.21 6.78 2.50
CA PRO A 55 10.74 7.78 1.56
C PRO A 55 12.28 7.84 1.57
N ALA A 56 12.89 7.73 2.75
CA ALA A 56 14.35 7.72 2.88
C ALA A 56 14.96 6.44 2.30
N LEU A 57 14.40 5.27 2.62
CA LEU A 57 14.88 3.98 2.13
C LEU A 57 14.72 3.86 0.60
N THR A 58 13.53 4.15 0.09
CA THR A 58 13.24 4.11 -1.36
C THR A 58 14.02 5.17 -2.13
N GLY A 59 14.28 6.34 -1.54
CA GLY A 59 15.16 7.36 -2.13
C GLY A 59 16.59 6.86 -2.31
N ILE A 60 17.20 6.28 -1.27
CA ILE A 60 18.55 5.69 -1.37
C ILE A 60 18.61 4.59 -2.44
N ILE A 61 17.56 3.78 -2.54
CA ILE A 61 17.47 2.69 -3.52
C ILE A 61 17.35 3.24 -4.95
N ALA A 62 16.50 4.25 -5.15
CA ALA A 62 16.30 4.90 -6.44
C ALA A 62 17.58 5.61 -6.94
N ASP A 63 18.35 6.17 -6.02
CA ASP A 63 19.54 6.96 -6.36
C ASP A 63 20.76 6.10 -6.71
N ARG A 64 20.87 4.91 -6.10
CA ARG A 64 22.09 4.08 -6.19
C ARG A 64 21.95 2.74 -6.87
N TYR A 65 20.77 2.12 -6.87
CA TYR A 65 20.63 0.71 -7.24
C TYR A 65 19.72 0.47 -8.45
N ILE A 66 18.60 1.19 -8.58
CA ILE A 66 17.62 0.97 -9.64
C ILE A 66 16.95 2.26 -10.09
N ASN A 67 16.67 2.36 -11.39
CA ASN A 67 15.94 3.50 -11.95
C ASN A 67 14.58 3.70 -11.27
N ALA A 68 14.24 4.95 -10.96
CA ALA A 68 13.00 5.32 -10.27
C ALA A 68 11.74 4.72 -10.92
N GLU A 69 11.66 4.69 -12.25
CA GLU A 69 10.53 4.11 -12.98
C GLU A 69 10.32 2.62 -12.67
N LYS A 70 11.42 1.84 -12.57
CA LYS A 70 11.38 0.41 -12.27
C LYS A 70 11.10 0.16 -10.79
N LEU A 71 11.67 0.98 -9.90
CA LEU A 71 11.39 0.91 -8.47
C LEU A 71 9.90 1.15 -8.21
N TYR A 72 9.34 2.21 -8.79
CA TYR A 72 7.93 2.56 -8.65
C TYR A 72 7.03 1.44 -9.14
N GLY A 73 7.30 0.90 -10.34
CA GLY A 73 6.56 -0.25 -10.88
C GLY A 73 6.64 -1.49 -9.99
N THR A 74 7.82 -1.80 -9.44
CA THR A 74 8.00 -2.95 -8.55
C THR A 74 7.20 -2.79 -7.25
N MET A 75 7.22 -1.59 -6.65
CA MET A 75 6.44 -1.29 -5.44
C MET A 75 4.94 -1.47 -5.69
N HIS A 76 4.44 -1.05 -6.85
CA HIS A 76 3.03 -1.26 -7.21
C HIS A 76 2.66 -2.73 -7.39
N ILE A 77 3.53 -3.52 -8.02
CA ILE A 77 3.28 -4.96 -8.20
C ILE A 77 3.28 -5.66 -6.83
N LEU A 78 4.24 -5.35 -5.97
CA LEU A 78 4.28 -5.88 -4.60
C LEU A 78 3.03 -5.48 -3.81
N GLY A 79 2.63 -4.20 -3.85
CA GLY A 79 1.40 -3.73 -3.20
C GLY A 79 0.14 -4.43 -3.75
N ALA A 80 0.05 -4.63 -5.07
CA ALA A 80 -1.07 -5.33 -5.69
C ALA A 80 -1.13 -6.81 -5.29
N LEU A 81 0.01 -7.51 -5.24
CA LEU A 81 0.10 -8.89 -4.75
C LEU A 81 -0.34 -8.99 -3.29
N THR A 82 0.10 -8.06 -2.45
CA THR A 82 -0.29 -8.04 -1.05
C THR A 82 -1.79 -7.79 -0.89
N LEU A 83 -2.36 -6.83 -1.61
CA LEU A 83 -3.81 -6.58 -1.63
C LEU A 83 -4.61 -7.78 -2.12
N PHE A 84 -4.09 -8.55 -3.09
CA PHE A 84 -4.73 -9.76 -3.59
C PHE A 84 -4.69 -10.90 -2.56
N CYS A 85 -3.64 -10.98 -1.73
CA CYS A 85 -3.49 -11.99 -0.69
C CYS A 85 -4.29 -11.68 0.59
N ILE A 86 -4.61 -10.40 0.85
CA ILE A 86 -5.33 -9.97 2.07
C ILE A 86 -6.64 -10.72 2.34
N PRO A 87 -7.53 -10.96 1.35
CA PRO A 87 -8.78 -11.69 1.57
C PRO A 87 -8.58 -13.16 1.97
N LEU A 88 -7.46 -13.77 1.56
CA LEU A 88 -7.13 -15.18 1.84
C LEU A 88 -6.67 -15.38 3.28
N VAL A 89 -6.32 -14.31 4.00
CA VAL A 89 -5.83 -14.39 5.37
C VAL A 89 -6.99 -14.52 6.35
N THR A 90 -7.00 -15.64 7.09
CA THR A 90 -8.04 -15.97 8.08
C THR A 90 -7.68 -15.53 9.50
N ASN A 91 -6.40 -15.28 9.80
CA ASN A 91 -5.91 -14.93 11.15
C ASN A 91 -5.42 -13.46 11.26
N PRO A 92 -5.79 -12.72 12.32
CA PRO A 92 -5.43 -11.31 12.51
C PRO A 92 -3.92 -11.03 12.55
N THR A 93 -3.12 -11.95 13.10
CA THR A 93 -1.66 -11.81 13.23
C THR A 93 -0.95 -11.88 11.89
N THR A 94 -1.35 -12.82 11.03
CA THR A 94 -0.91 -12.87 9.62
C THR A 94 -1.41 -11.68 8.83
N PHE A 95 -2.61 -11.17 9.13
CA PHE A 95 -3.17 -9.99 8.44
C PHE A 95 -2.30 -8.75 8.70
N PHE A 96 -1.86 -8.57 9.95
CA PHE A 96 -0.92 -7.50 10.35
C PHE A 96 0.41 -7.59 9.60
N GLY A 97 1.00 -8.79 9.50
CA GLY A 97 2.26 -9.01 8.79
C GLY A 97 2.16 -8.75 7.29
N SER A 98 1.07 -9.19 6.65
CA SER A 98 0.81 -8.92 5.24
C SER A 98 0.60 -7.42 4.98
N TYR A 99 -0.13 -6.72 5.85
CA TYR A 99 -0.40 -5.29 5.67
C TYR A 99 0.83 -4.40 5.75
N CYS A 100 1.87 -4.81 6.48
CA CYS A 100 3.13 -4.08 6.58
C CYS A 100 3.91 -4.02 5.26
N LEU A 101 3.56 -4.88 4.28
CA LEU A 101 4.17 -4.92 2.95
C LEU A 101 3.49 -3.99 1.94
N ILE A 102 2.41 -3.28 2.33
CA ILE A 102 1.73 -2.23 1.56
C ILE A 102 2.19 -0.86 2.09
#